data_AF-A0A655QIT2-F1
#
_entry.id   AF-A0A655QIT2-F1
#
_cell.length_a   1.000
_cell.length_b   1.000
_cell.length_c   1.000
_cell.angle_alpha   90.00
_cell.angle_beta   90.00
_cell.angle_gamma   90.00
#
_symmetry.space_group_name_H-M   'P 1'
#
loop_
_entity.id
_entity.type
_entity.pdbx_description
1 polymer ?
#
loop_
_entity_poly.entity_id
_entity_poly.type
_entity_poly.pdbx_seq_one_letter_code
_entity_poly.pdbx_strand_id
1 'polypeptide(L)'
;MPLLKEMIRGVKDMGLETCMTLGMLTPDQAQQLAQAGLDYYNHNLDTSPEFYGNIITTRTYQDRLDTLSHVRDAGMKICSGGIIGMGESTNDRAGLLVELANLPTHPESVPINMLVKVKGTPLEQVDDVEPFDFVRLIAVARIMMPKSAVRLSAGREKMNEQMQALCFMAGANSIFYGCKLLTTPNPAEDSDMLLFKKLGINREQVAQKPDEITENELLDRVVERVAARPTASDLFYDAAL
;
A
#
# COMPACT_ATOMS: atom_id res chain seq x y z
N MET A 1 -12.03 -21.02 5.14
CA MET A 1 -12.54 -19.76 4.53
C MET A 1 -12.63 -19.88 2.99
N PRO A 2 -13.63 -20.53 2.40
CA PRO A 2 -13.64 -20.82 0.95
C PRO A 2 -13.69 -19.57 0.05
N LEU A 3 -14.66 -18.67 0.29
CA LEU A 3 -14.87 -17.47 -0.54
C LEU A 3 -13.65 -16.53 -0.57
N LEU A 4 -13.00 -16.32 0.58
CA LEU A 4 -11.80 -15.46 0.64
C LEU A 4 -10.66 -16.02 -0.20
N LYS A 5 -10.48 -17.35 -0.22
CA LYS A 5 -9.45 -17.99 -1.04
C LYS A 5 -9.75 -17.86 -2.54
N GLU A 6 -11.02 -17.91 -2.93
CA GLU A 6 -11.44 -17.67 -4.31
C GLU A 6 -11.19 -16.22 -4.73
N MET A 7 -11.48 -15.24 -3.86
CA MET A 7 -11.18 -13.82 -4.13
C MET A 7 -9.67 -13.60 -4.33
N ILE A 8 -8.84 -14.17 -3.46
CA ILE A 8 -7.38 -14.06 -3.57
C ILE A 8 -6.89 -14.62 -4.91
N ARG A 9 -7.33 -15.83 -5.28
CA ARG A 9 -6.94 -16.44 -6.56
C ARG A 9 -7.38 -15.61 -7.74
N GLY A 10 -8.63 -15.11 -7.74
CA GLY A 10 -9.15 -14.28 -8.82
C GLY A 10 -8.33 -13.01 -9.04
N VAL A 11 -7.98 -12.27 -7.97
CA VAL A 11 -7.15 -11.06 -8.10
C VAL A 11 -5.71 -11.41 -8.54
N LYS A 12 -5.15 -12.51 -8.04
CA LYS A 12 -3.80 -12.96 -8.41
C LYS A 12 -3.73 -13.40 -9.88
N ASP A 13 -4.80 -14.02 -10.38
CA ASP A 13 -4.90 -14.43 -11.79
C ASP A 13 -4.92 -13.22 -12.73
N MET A 14 -5.47 -12.09 -12.30
CA MET A 14 -5.40 -10.78 -12.99
C MET A 14 -3.99 -10.17 -13.01
N GLY A 15 -2.99 -10.80 -12.37
CA GLY A 15 -1.61 -10.30 -12.33
C GLY A 15 -1.38 -9.13 -11.37
N LEU A 16 -2.28 -8.92 -10.42
CA LEU A 16 -2.19 -7.87 -9.39
C LEU A 16 -1.68 -8.45 -8.06
N GLU A 17 -0.99 -7.64 -7.26
CA GLU A 17 -0.70 -7.98 -5.86
C GLU A 17 -2.01 -8.02 -5.05
N THR A 18 -2.09 -8.98 -4.13
CA THR A 18 -3.25 -9.21 -3.29
C THR A 18 -3.00 -8.74 -1.87
N CYS A 19 -3.95 -7.99 -1.30
CA CYS A 19 -3.89 -7.52 0.08
C CYS A 19 -5.27 -7.56 0.73
N MET A 20 -5.34 -8.01 1.99
CA MET A 20 -6.59 -8.03 2.76
C MET A 20 -6.37 -7.55 4.19
N THR A 21 -7.44 -7.03 4.80
CA THR A 21 -7.52 -6.69 6.23
C THR A 21 -8.78 -7.33 6.79
N LEU A 22 -8.64 -8.37 7.61
CA LEU A 22 -9.77 -9.21 8.07
C LEU A 22 -9.83 -9.31 9.60
N GLY A 23 -9.10 -8.45 10.31
CA GLY A 23 -9.04 -8.46 11.77
C GLY A 23 -7.88 -9.30 12.31
N MET A 24 -8.10 -9.96 13.45
CA MET A 24 -7.11 -10.83 14.09
C MET A 24 -7.13 -12.20 13.42
N LEU A 25 -5.95 -12.72 13.09
CA LEU A 25 -5.80 -14.04 12.49
C LEU A 25 -5.24 -15.02 13.51
N THR A 26 -5.72 -16.27 13.44
CA THR A 26 -5.01 -17.40 14.02
C THR A 26 -3.88 -17.86 13.09
N PRO A 27 -2.89 -18.64 13.59
CA PRO A 27 -1.83 -19.19 12.74
C PRO A 27 -2.37 -20.00 11.54
N ASP A 28 -3.39 -20.83 11.77
CA ASP A 28 -4.01 -21.64 10.71
C ASP A 28 -4.68 -20.78 9.63
N GLN A 29 -5.37 -19.70 10.03
CA GLN A 29 -5.97 -18.77 9.08
C GLN A 29 -4.91 -18.04 8.25
N ALA A 30 -3.82 -17.59 8.87
CA ALA A 30 -2.71 -16.95 8.17
C ALA A 30 -2.10 -17.89 7.12
N GLN A 31 -1.86 -19.16 7.48
CA GLN A 31 -1.37 -20.18 6.55
C GLN A 31 -2.35 -20.44 5.40
N GLN A 32 -3.66 -20.54 5.67
CA GLN A 32 -4.66 -20.73 4.62
C GLN A 32 -4.71 -19.56 3.61
N LEU A 33 -4.53 -18.32 4.07
CA LEU A 33 -4.52 -17.13 3.21
C LEU A 33 -3.23 -17.05 2.39
N ALA A 34 -2.07 -17.33 3.01
CA ALA A 34 -0.79 -17.38 2.32
C ALA A 34 -0.79 -18.46 1.22
N GLN A 35 -1.29 -19.66 1.51
CA GLN A 35 -1.42 -20.75 0.53
C GLN A 35 -2.38 -20.42 -0.63
N ALA A 36 -3.38 -19.57 -0.39
CA ALA A 36 -4.25 -19.09 -1.45
C ALA A 36 -3.58 -18.04 -2.35
N GLY A 37 -2.44 -17.50 -1.91
CA GLY A 37 -1.63 -16.54 -2.64
C GLY A 37 -1.70 -15.11 -2.12
N LEU A 38 -2.17 -14.87 -0.88
CA LEU A 38 -2.24 -13.52 -0.33
C LEU A 38 -0.83 -12.92 -0.19
N ASP A 39 -0.56 -11.77 -0.82
CA ASP A 39 0.79 -11.18 -0.83
C ASP A 39 1.04 -10.30 0.41
N TYR A 40 0.05 -9.49 0.79
CA TYR A 40 0.08 -8.63 1.98
C TYR A 40 -1.10 -8.88 2.92
N TYR A 41 -0.84 -8.72 4.22
CA TYR A 41 -1.90 -8.60 5.22
C TYR A 41 -1.79 -7.27 5.94
N ASN A 42 -2.92 -6.53 6.00
CA ASN A 42 -2.98 -5.26 6.70
C ASN A 42 -3.49 -5.42 8.13
N HIS A 43 -2.69 -4.98 9.10
CA HIS A 43 -3.04 -5.02 10.52
C HIS A 43 -2.33 -3.93 11.31
N ASN A 44 -2.98 -2.77 11.46
CA ASN A 44 -2.39 -1.59 12.10
C ASN A 44 -2.23 -1.73 13.62
N LEU A 45 -1.23 -1.03 14.17
CA LEU A 45 -1.11 -0.80 15.62
C LEU A 45 -1.88 0.43 16.09
N ASP A 46 -2.28 1.29 15.14
CA ASP A 46 -3.11 2.49 15.32
C ASP A 46 -2.41 3.64 16.08
N THR A 47 -1.79 3.38 17.24
CA THR A 47 -1.10 4.36 18.10
C THR A 47 -0.07 3.65 19.02
N SER A 48 0.42 4.33 20.06
CA SER A 48 1.29 3.76 21.09
C SER A 48 0.55 2.71 21.95
N PRO A 49 1.27 1.75 22.56
CA PRO A 49 0.68 0.82 23.54
C PRO A 49 -0.03 1.54 24.69
N GLU A 50 0.55 2.64 25.17
CA GLU A 50 0.05 3.41 26.33
C GLU A 50 -1.25 4.16 26.01
N PHE A 51 -1.44 4.59 24.76
CA PHE A 51 -2.64 5.31 24.34
C PHE A 51 -3.72 4.40 23.72
N TYR A 52 -3.36 3.16 23.35
CA TYR A 52 -4.25 2.24 22.64
C TYR A 52 -5.60 2.03 23.34
N GLY A 53 -5.58 1.84 24.68
CA GLY A 53 -6.78 1.59 25.48
C GLY A 53 -7.76 2.77 25.54
N ASN A 54 -7.33 3.99 25.18
CA ASN A 54 -8.22 5.15 25.09
C ASN A 54 -9.03 5.16 23.79
N ILE A 55 -8.55 4.45 22.76
CA ILE A 55 -9.20 4.41 21.44
C ILE A 55 -9.90 3.07 21.20
N ILE A 56 -9.26 1.96 21.58
CA ILE A 56 -9.73 0.60 21.30
C ILE A 56 -9.67 -0.23 22.57
N THR A 57 -10.83 -0.73 23.02
CA THR A 57 -10.98 -1.52 24.25
C THR A 57 -11.42 -2.96 24.02
N THR A 58 -11.85 -3.32 22.80
CA THR A 58 -12.37 -4.65 22.48
C THR A 58 -11.29 -5.68 22.13
N ARG A 59 -10.03 -5.27 22.17
CA ARG A 59 -8.83 -6.06 21.87
C ARG A 59 -7.64 -5.41 22.56
N THR A 60 -6.59 -6.17 22.80
CA THR A 60 -5.34 -5.68 23.38
C THR A 60 -4.34 -5.29 22.31
N TYR A 61 -3.34 -4.50 22.70
CA TYR A 61 -2.21 -4.20 21.82
C TYR A 61 -1.44 -5.47 21.44
N GLN A 62 -1.28 -6.39 22.40
CA GLN A 62 -0.58 -7.65 22.20
C GLN A 62 -1.27 -8.53 21.15
N ASP A 63 -2.61 -8.58 21.13
CA ASP A 63 -3.35 -9.33 20.10
C ASP A 63 -2.99 -8.89 18.67
N ARG A 64 -2.62 -7.61 18.52
CA ARG A 64 -2.21 -7.05 17.24
C ARG A 64 -0.81 -7.52 16.86
N LEU A 65 0.12 -7.46 17.80
CA LEU A 65 1.48 -7.96 17.63
C LEU A 65 1.49 -9.46 17.31
N ASP A 66 0.65 -10.25 18.00
CA ASP A 66 0.51 -11.69 17.76
C ASP A 66 0.00 -11.95 16.34
N THR A 67 -0.99 -11.18 15.88
CA THR A 67 -1.47 -11.28 14.49
C THR A 67 -0.37 -10.94 13.48
N LEU A 68 0.44 -9.92 13.74
CA LEU A 68 1.59 -9.58 12.88
C LEU A 68 2.61 -10.72 12.84
N SER A 69 2.87 -11.39 13.97
CA SER A 69 3.72 -12.58 14.02
C SER A 69 3.15 -13.70 13.16
N HIS A 70 1.86 -14.03 13.30
CA HIS A 70 1.22 -15.08 12.50
C HIS A 70 1.31 -14.81 10.99
N VAL A 71 1.12 -13.55 10.57
CA VAL A 71 1.26 -13.13 9.17
C VAL A 71 2.68 -13.35 8.68
N ARG A 72 3.68 -12.96 9.48
CA ARG A 72 5.10 -13.12 9.15
C ARG A 72 5.52 -14.58 9.05
N ASP A 73 5.11 -15.39 10.02
CA ASP A 73 5.41 -16.82 10.07
C ASP A 73 4.75 -17.57 8.91
N ALA A 74 3.63 -17.07 8.39
CA ALA A 74 2.99 -17.56 7.17
C ALA A 74 3.68 -17.10 5.87
N GLY A 75 4.71 -16.24 5.94
CA GLY A 75 5.47 -15.77 4.79
C GLY A 75 4.79 -14.65 3.99
N MET A 76 3.75 -14.02 4.54
CA MET A 76 3.10 -12.87 3.91
C MET A 76 3.82 -11.57 4.28
N LYS A 77 3.78 -10.59 3.38
CA LYS A 77 4.26 -9.23 3.66
C LYS A 77 3.30 -8.52 4.62
N ILE A 78 3.83 -7.65 5.47
CA ILE A 78 3.07 -6.89 6.46
C ILE A 78 2.80 -5.47 5.95
N CYS A 79 1.54 -5.07 6.06
CA CYS A 79 1.11 -3.68 5.99
C CYS A 79 0.65 -3.25 7.39
N SER A 80 1.43 -2.46 8.11
CA SER A 80 1.07 -2.01 9.47
C SER A 80 1.53 -0.60 9.73
N GLY A 81 0.62 0.21 10.25
CA GLY A 81 0.86 1.60 10.59
C GLY A 81 -0.15 2.12 11.60
N GLY A 82 -0.57 3.37 11.47
CA GLY A 82 -1.50 3.97 12.42
C GLY A 82 -2.24 5.21 11.95
N ILE A 83 -2.89 5.88 12.90
CA ILE A 83 -3.76 7.03 12.69
C ILE A 83 -3.25 8.19 13.55
N ILE A 84 -3.09 9.36 12.93
CA ILE A 84 -2.63 10.58 13.59
C ILE A 84 -3.82 11.53 13.76
N GLY A 85 -3.98 12.09 14.96
CA GLY A 85 -5.03 13.07 15.28
C GLY A 85 -6.22 12.51 16.06
N MET A 86 -6.03 11.40 16.78
CA MET A 86 -7.02 10.81 17.69
C MET A 86 -7.02 11.45 19.09
N GLY A 87 -6.18 12.47 19.31
CA GLY A 87 -5.94 13.08 20.62
C GLY A 87 -4.67 12.58 21.31
N GLU A 88 -3.88 11.75 20.60
CA GLU A 88 -2.61 11.24 21.06
C GLU A 88 -1.54 12.34 21.15
N SER A 89 -0.61 12.22 22.08
CA SER A 89 0.51 13.15 22.25
C SER A 89 1.62 12.90 21.21
N THR A 90 2.59 13.82 21.13
CA THR A 90 3.79 13.59 20.31
C THR A 90 4.57 12.34 20.73
N ASN A 91 4.60 12.02 22.03
CA ASN A 91 5.26 10.82 22.53
C ASN A 91 4.53 9.55 22.08
N ASP A 92 3.20 9.58 21.99
CA ASP A 92 2.42 8.44 21.51
C ASP A 92 2.67 8.18 20.02
N ARG A 93 2.76 9.24 19.22
CA ARG A 93 3.11 9.14 17.80
C ARG A 93 4.52 8.58 17.61
N ALA A 94 5.46 9.01 18.45
CA ALA A 94 6.82 8.45 18.45
C ALA A 94 6.81 6.98 18.87
N GLY A 95 6.04 6.62 19.91
CA GLY A 95 5.88 5.26 20.39
C GLY A 95 5.38 4.30 19.30
N LEU A 96 4.38 4.72 18.51
CA LEU A 96 3.91 3.97 17.34
C LEU A 96 5.05 3.66 16.35
N LEU A 97 5.83 4.68 15.96
CA LEU A 97 6.90 4.50 14.98
C LEU A 97 8.06 3.66 15.53
N VAL A 98 8.39 3.84 16.81
CA VAL A 98 9.40 3.02 17.51
C VAL A 98 8.97 1.57 17.54
N GLU A 99 7.71 1.28 17.86
CA GLU A 99 7.19 -0.09 17.89
C GLU A 99 7.29 -0.75 16.52
N LEU A 100 6.80 -0.08 15.46
CA LEU A 100 6.85 -0.61 14.09
C LEU A 100 8.29 -0.83 13.61
N ALA A 101 9.20 0.09 13.94
CA ALA A 101 10.60 0.01 13.53
C ALA A 101 11.37 -1.10 14.27
N ASN A 102 11.00 -1.40 15.52
CA ASN A 102 11.65 -2.40 16.37
C ASN A 102 11.04 -3.81 16.29
N LEU A 103 10.01 -4.02 15.46
CA LEU A 103 9.61 -5.37 15.09
C LEU A 103 10.81 -6.15 14.51
N PRO A 104 10.85 -7.50 14.59
CA PRO A 104 11.97 -8.29 14.09
C PRO A 104 12.41 -7.92 12.66
N THR A 105 11.41 -7.59 11.84
CA THR A 105 11.57 -6.84 10.59
C THR A 105 10.50 -5.75 10.57
N HIS A 106 10.86 -4.51 10.26
CA HIS A 106 9.86 -3.46 10.08
C HIS A 106 8.89 -3.82 8.92
N PRO A 107 7.63 -3.34 8.90
CA PRO A 107 6.66 -3.70 7.87
C PRO A 107 7.13 -3.32 6.46
N GLU A 108 6.73 -4.08 5.45
CA GLU A 108 6.99 -3.77 4.04
C GLU A 108 6.23 -2.51 3.60
N SER A 109 5.02 -2.31 4.12
CA SER A 109 4.26 -1.08 3.94
C SER A 109 3.80 -0.50 5.28
N VAL A 110 4.00 0.81 5.45
CA VAL A 110 3.67 1.54 6.68
C VAL A 110 2.66 2.65 6.34
N PRO A 111 1.35 2.38 6.45
CA PRO A 111 0.32 3.39 6.25
C PRO A 111 0.26 4.38 7.42
N ILE A 112 0.44 5.67 7.10
CA ILE A 112 0.21 6.76 8.05
C ILE A 112 -1.07 7.47 7.60
N ASN A 113 -2.11 7.31 8.40
CA ASN A 113 -3.43 7.88 8.16
C ASN A 113 -3.59 9.16 8.98
N MET A 114 -4.24 10.16 8.41
CA MET A 114 -4.76 11.29 9.18
C MET A 114 -6.20 10.96 9.59
N LEU A 115 -6.58 11.25 10.84
CA LEU A 115 -7.92 10.98 11.33
C LEU A 115 -8.98 11.61 10.42
N VAL A 116 -9.86 10.77 9.87
CA VAL A 116 -11.08 11.23 9.21
C VAL A 116 -12.18 11.30 10.26
N LYS A 117 -12.46 12.51 10.73
CA LYS A 117 -13.56 12.78 11.68
C LYS A 117 -14.91 12.45 11.02
N VAL A 118 -15.67 11.54 11.61
CA VAL A 118 -16.99 11.10 11.12
C VAL A 118 -18.04 11.39 12.17
N LYS A 119 -19.18 11.93 11.73
CA LYS A 119 -20.30 12.26 12.61
C LYS A 119 -20.79 11.02 13.37
N GLY A 120 -20.98 11.17 14.69
CA GLY A 120 -21.43 10.11 15.58
C GLY A 120 -20.29 9.24 16.16
N THR A 121 -19.05 9.45 15.74
CA THR A 121 -17.90 8.82 16.39
C THR A 121 -17.46 9.64 17.61
N PRO A 122 -16.92 9.01 18.67
CA PRO A 122 -16.40 9.75 19.83
C PRO A 122 -15.29 10.75 19.49
N LEU A 123 -14.64 10.58 18.33
CA LEU A 123 -13.54 11.43 17.86
C LEU A 123 -13.99 12.54 16.89
N GLU A 124 -15.30 12.75 16.73
CA GLU A 124 -15.86 13.74 15.78
C GLU A 124 -15.33 15.16 16.01
N GLN A 125 -15.10 15.53 17.28
CA GLN A 125 -14.79 16.89 17.73
C GLN A 125 -13.37 17.05 18.27
N VAL A 126 -12.48 16.08 18.02
CA VAL A 126 -11.05 16.22 18.37
C VAL A 126 -10.43 17.36 17.54
N ASP A 127 -9.36 17.98 18.01
CA ASP A 127 -8.65 19.03 17.26
C ASP A 127 -8.02 18.50 15.97
N ASP A 128 -7.80 19.37 14.99
CA ASP A 128 -7.07 19.01 13.77
C ASP A 128 -5.56 18.87 14.06
N VAL A 129 -4.91 17.97 13.31
CA VAL A 129 -3.45 17.82 13.36
C VAL A 129 -2.83 18.96 12.58
N GLU A 130 -1.83 19.61 13.18
CA GLU A 130 -1.05 20.62 12.46
C GLU A 130 -0.33 20.00 11.25
N PRO A 131 -0.53 20.51 10.01
CA PRO A 131 0.05 19.91 8.81
C PRO A 131 1.54 19.64 8.87
N PHE A 132 2.33 20.54 9.47
CA PHE A 132 3.77 20.33 9.61
C PHE A 132 4.12 19.20 10.58
N ASP A 133 3.31 18.93 11.59
CA ASP A 133 3.50 17.77 12.47
C ASP A 133 3.25 16.48 11.72
N PHE A 134 2.22 16.43 10.86
CA PHE A 134 1.95 15.27 10.04
C PHE A 134 3.11 15.00 9.05
N VAL A 135 3.58 16.04 8.34
CA VAL A 135 4.75 15.93 7.44
C VAL A 135 6.00 15.47 8.20
N ARG A 136 6.24 15.98 9.41
CA ARG A 136 7.36 15.56 10.25
C ARG A 136 7.30 14.07 10.58
N LEU A 137 6.12 13.52 10.88
CA LEU A 137 5.95 12.09 11.16
C LEU A 137 6.26 11.23 9.93
N ILE A 138 5.84 11.65 8.73
CA ILE A 138 6.23 10.97 7.48
C ILE A 138 7.76 10.93 7.35
N ALA A 139 8.44 12.05 7.61
CA ALA A 139 9.91 12.12 7.54
C ALA A 139 10.57 11.18 8.54
N VAL A 140 10.10 11.17 9.80
CA VAL A 140 10.62 10.28 10.85
C VAL A 140 10.40 8.81 10.47
N ALA A 141 9.21 8.45 9.98
CA ALA A 141 8.90 7.10 9.54
C ALA A 141 9.82 6.64 8.40
N ARG A 142 10.08 7.50 7.41
CA ARG A 142 11.04 7.22 6.33
C ARG A 142 12.45 6.96 6.87
N ILE A 143 12.93 7.79 7.80
CA ILE A 143 14.27 7.65 8.36
C ILE A 143 14.40 6.36 9.18
N MET A 144 13.41 6.05 10.02
CA MET A 144 13.42 4.88 10.89
C MET A 144 13.24 3.57 10.13
N MET A 145 12.48 3.59 9.03
CA MET A 145 12.11 2.40 8.26
C MET A 145 12.47 2.59 6.77
N PRO A 146 13.77 2.65 6.43
CA PRO A 146 14.23 3.07 5.11
C PRO A 146 13.81 2.12 3.98
N LYS A 147 13.60 0.83 4.26
CA LYS A 147 13.18 -0.16 3.25
C LYS A 147 11.64 -0.28 3.12
N SER A 148 10.88 0.40 3.97
CA SER A 148 9.41 0.37 3.92
C SER A 148 8.85 1.31 2.86
N ALA A 149 7.73 0.91 2.26
CA ALA A 149 6.84 1.81 1.55
C ALA A 149 6.00 2.61 2.56
N VAL A 150 6.36 3.87 2.81
CA VAL A 150 5.60 4.76 3.69
C VAL A 150 4.41 5.27 2.90
N ARG A 151 3.20 4.84 3.31
CA ARG A 151 1.97 5.09 2.56
C ARG A 151 1.21 6.29 3.14
N LEU A 152 1.13 7.35 2.35
CA LEU A 152 0.23 8.47 2.59
C LEU A 152 -1.19 8.01 2.23
N SER A 153 -2.02 7.79 3.24
CA SER A 153 -3.25 7.00 3.10
C SER A 153 -4.52 7.81 3.41
N ALA A 154 -5.29 7.45 4.44
CA ALA A 154 -6.54 8.13 4.71
C ALA A 154 -6.33 9.60 5.11
N GLY A 155 -7.28 10.46 4.70
CA GLY A 155 -7.27 11.89 4.98
C GLY A 155 -6.63 12.77 3.89
N ARG A 156 -6.05 12.19 2.82
CA ARG A 156 -5.50 12.94 1.69
C ARG A 156 -6.47 13.93 1.05
N GLU A 157 -7.75 13.61 1.02
CA GLU A 157 -8.81 14.49 0.50
C GLU A 157 -8.85 15.86 1.20
N LYS A 158 -8.47 15.91 2.48
CA LYS A 158 -8.40 17.16 3.25
C LYS A 158 -7.05 17.87 3.15
N MET A 159 -6.06 17.25 2.52
CA MET A 159 -4.72 17.82 2.36
C MET A 159 -4.65 18.61 1.04
N ASN A 160 -4.16 19.85 1.11
CA ASN A 160 -3.87 20.61 -0.10
C ASN A 160 -2.67 20.03 -0.88
N GLU A 161 -2.49 20.46 -2.13
CA GLU A 161 -1.43 19.97 -3.02
C GLU A 161 -0.03 20.13 -2.38
N GLN A 162 0.23 21.24 -1.69
CA GLN A 162 1.52 21.55 -1.08
C GLN A 162 1.84 20.62 0.08
N MET A 163 0.86 20.30 0.92
CA MET A 163 1.03 19.36 2.02
C MET A 163 1.31 17.95 1.49
N GLN A 164 0.59 17.50 0.45
CA GLN A 164 0.87 16.21 -0.18
C GLN A 164 2.26 16.20 -0.83
N ALA A 165 2.66 17.26 -1.53
CA ALA A 165 3.99 17.42 -2.08
C ALA A 165 5.09 17.33 -1.01
N LEU A 166 4.89 18.01 0.13
CA LEU A 166 5.80 17.93 1.27
C LEU A 166 5.84 16.52 1.87
N CYS A 167 4.72 15.80 1.93
CA CYS A 167 4.71 14.40 2.37
C CYS A 167 5.52 13.49 1.43
N PHE A 168 5.39 13.66 0.10
CA PHE A 168 6.21 12.91 -0.86
C PHE A 168 7.70 13.25 -0.70
N MET A 169 8.04 14.54 -0.56
CA MET A 169 9.43 14.97 -0.30
C MET A 169 9.97 14.44 1.04
N ALA A 170 9.13 14.37 2.07
CA ALA A 170 9.49 13.82 3.37
C ALA A 170 9.76 12.31 3.33
N GLY A 171 9.23 11.60 2.33
CA GLY A 171 9.53 10.20 2.08
C GLY A 171 8.34 9.27 1.90
N ALA A 172 7.10 9.80 1.86
CA ALA A 172 5.97 9.00 1.42
C ALA A 172 6.16 8.57 -0.04
N ASN A 173 5.87 7.33 -0.36
CA ASN A 173 6.06 6.76 -1.71
C ASN A 173 4.97 5.74 -2.09
N SER A 174 3.85 5.73 -1.37
CA SER A 174 2.69 4.89 -1.66
C SER A 174 1.42 5.66 -1.30
N ILE A 175 0.34 5.44 -2.05
CA ILE A 175 -0.98 6.03 -1.81
C ILE A 175 -2.10 5.00 -2.06
N PHE A 176 -3.31 5.29 -1.58
CA PHE A 176 -4.52 4.69 -2.15
C PHE A 176 -4.99 5.53 -3.33
N TYR A 177 -5.25 4.87 -4.46
CA TYR A 177 -5.69 5.48 -5.71
C TYR A 177 -7.12 5.02 -6.03
N GLY A 178 -8.00 5.96 -6.38
CA GLY A 178 -9.42 5.72 -6.65
C GLY A 178 -10.33 6.68 -5.87
N CYS A 179 -11.59 6.78 -6.27
CA CYS A 179 -12.53 7.80 -5.76
C CYS A 179 -12.94 7.64 -4.28
N LYS A 180 -12.73 6.46 -3.68
CA LYS A 180 -13.11 6.17 -2.29
C LYS A 180 -12.17 5.15 -1.66
N LEU A 181 -12.04 5.22 -0.34
CA LEU A 181 -11.38 4.18 0.46
C LEU A 181 -12.41 3.12 0.87
N LEU A 182 -12.39 2.66 2.12
CA LEU A 182 -13.41 1.75 2.66
C LEU A 182 -14.79 2.41 2.70
N THR A 183 -14.90 3.56 3.35
CA THR A 183 -16.20 4.26 3.58
C THR A 183 -16.13 5.76 3.40
N THR A 184 -14.94 6.33 3.22
CA THR A 184 -14.73 7.79 3.12
C THR A 184 -14.27 8.19 1.71
N PRO A 185 -14.51 9.45 1.31
CA PRO A 185 -13.95 10.00 0.06
C PRO A 185 -12.43 9.92 0.02
N ASN A 186 -11.88 9.91 -1.19
CA ASN A 186 -10.45 9.95 -1.50
C ASN A 186 -10.27 10.87 -2.72
N PRO A 187 -9.07 11.46 -2.94
CA PRO A 187 -8.83 12.26 -4.13
C PRO A 187 -9.19 11.51 -5.40
N ALA A 188 -9.86 12.20 -6.32
CA ALA A 188 -10.20 11.64 -7.61
C ALA A 188 -8.93 11.27 -8.40
N GLU A 189 -9.03 10.20 -9.19
CA GLU A 189 -7.93 9.63 -9.98
C GLU A 189 -7.20 10.67 -10.85
N ASP A 190 -7.96 11.56 -11.49
CA ASP A 190 -7.41 12.64 -12.32
C ASP A 190 -6.59 13.64 -11.50
N SER A 191 -7.02 13.94 -10.27
CA SER A 191 -6.31 14.88 -9.39
C SER A 191 -4.95 14.32 -8.98
N ASP A 192 -4.90 13.03 -8.64
CA ASP A 192 -3.65 12.33 -8.30
C ASP A 192 -2.67 12.32 -9.47
N MET A 193 -3.15 12.00 -10.67
CA MET A 193 -2.31 11.98 -11.88
C MET A 193 -1.78 13.37 -12.25
N LEU A 194 -2.59 14.42 -12.10
CA LEU A 194 -2.15 15.80 -12.32
C LEU A 194 -1.09 16.22 -11.31
N LEU A 195 -1.27 15.91 -10.02
CA LEU A 195 -0.29 16.20 -8.99
C LEU A 195 1.02 15.45 -9.23
N PHE A 196 0.98 14.16 -9.56
CA PHE A 196 2.17 13.38 -9.87
C PHE A 196 2.92 13.94 -11.08
N LYS A 197 2.20 14.36 -12.12
CA LYS A 197 2.81 15.04 -13.28
C LYS A 197 3.50 16.35 -12.89
N LYS A 198 2.87 17.17 -12.04
CA LYS A 198 3.47 18.43 -11.54
C LYS A 198 4.75 18.18 -10.75
N LEU A 199 4.77 17.13 -9.92
CA LEU A 199 5.89 16.79 -9.04
C LEU A 199 6.96 15.91 -9.71
N GLY A 200 6.72 15.41 -10.92
CA GLY A 200 7.62 14.47 -11.60
C GLY A 200 7.67 13.08 -10.96
N ILE A 201 6.59 12.68 -10.26
CA ILE A 201 6.49 11.37 -9.62
C ILE A 201 6.05 10.32 -10.65
N ASN A 202 6.80 9.23 -10.74
CA ASN A 202 6.51 8.11 -11.62
C ASN A 202 5.90 6.94 -10.86
N ARG A 203 5.17 6.07 -11.57
CA ARG A 203 4.72 4.78 -11.06
C ARG A 203 5.84 3.75 -11.18
N GLU A 204 5.92 2.85 -10.20
CA GLU A 204 6.77 1.67 -10.31
C GLU A 204 6.31 0.79 -11.48
N GLN A 205 7.25 0.37 -12.32
CA GLN A 205 6.94 -0.54 -13.42
C GLN A 205 6.99 -1.97 -12.90
N VAL A 206 5.82 -2.54 -12.63
CA VAL A 206 5.68 -3.96 -12.34
C VAL A 206 5.36 -4.68 -13.65
N ALA A 207 6.03 -5.81 -13.91
CA ALA A 207 5.70 -6.65 -15.06
C ALA A 207 4.27 -7.17 -14.91
N GLN A 208 3.33 -6.55 -15.63
CA GLN A 208 1.97 -7.05 -15.71
C GLN A 208 1.94 -8.23 -16.68
N LYS A 209 1.09 -9.23 -16.40
CA LYS A 209 0.66 -10.14 -17.47
C LYS A 209 0.04 -9.26 -18.56
N PRO A 210 0.40 -9.43 -19.85
CA PRO A 210 -0.29 -8.73 -20.92
C PRO A 210 -1.79 -9.02 -20.79
N ASP A 211 -2.64 -8.00 -20.95
CA ASP A 211 -4.05 -8.28 -21.20
C ASP A 211 -4.20 -8.96 -22.58
N GLU A 212 -5.34 -9.61 -22.85
CA GLU A 212 -5.55 -10.34 -24.11
C GLU A 212 -5.31 -9.44 -25.35
N ILE A 213 -5.58 -8.14 -25.22
CA ILE A 213 -5.36 -7.15 -26.29
C ILE A 213 -3.85 -6.96 -26.51
N THR A 214 -3.09 -6.71 -25.45
CA THR A 214 -1.63 -6.52 -25.51
C THR A 214 -0.93 -7.81 -25.93
N GLU A 215 -1.42 -8.98 -25.50
CA GLU A 215 -0.91 -10.28 -25.93
C GLU A 215 -1.09 -10.50 -27.43
N ASN A 216 -2.29 -10.22 -27.95
CA ASN A 216 -2.57 -10.31 -29.38
C ASN A 216 -1.73 -9.30 -30.18
N GLU A 217 -1.60 -8.06 -29.73
CA GLU A 217 -0.72 -7.06 -30.38
C GLU A 217 0.75 -7.48 -30.36
N LEU A 218 1.22 -8.10 -29.27
CA LEU A 218 2.58 -8.65 -29.18
C LEU A 218 2.77 -9.83 -30.14
N LEU A 219 1.79 -10.73 -30.23
CA LEU A 219 1.80 -11.85 -31.16
C LEU A 219 1.80 -11.37 -32.62
N ASP A 220 0.97 -10.40 -32.96
CA ASP A 220 0.93 -9.80 -34.30
C ASP A 220 2.29 -9.18 -34.67
N ARG A 221 2.90 -8.43 -33.76
CA ARG A 221 4.26 -7.88 -33.96
C ARG A 221 5.32 -8.96 -34.13
N VAL A 222 5.20 -10.09 -33.44
CA VAL A 222 6.11 -11.23 -33.61
C VAL A 222 5.90 -11.87 -34.98
N VAL A 223 4.66 -12.04 -35.42
CA VAL A 223 4.31 -12.57 -36.75
C VAL A 223 4.86 -11.67 -37.85
N GLU A 224 4.65 -10.36 -37.76
CA GLU A 224 5.21 -9.38 -38.71
C GLU A 224 6.74 -9.46 -38.74
N ARG A 225 7.38 -9.53 -37.57
CA ARG A 225 8.84 -9.59 -37.47
C ARG A 225 9.41 -10.90 -38.01
N VAL A 226 8.68 -12.01 -37.88
CA VAL A 226 9.04 -13.31 -38.47
C VAL A 226 8.84 -13.29 -39.98
N ALA A 227 7.74 -12.70 -40.47
CA ALA A 227 7.47 -12.55 -41.89
C ALA A 227 8.47 -11.61 -42.58
N ALA A 228 8.97 -10.59 -41.88
CA ALA A 228 9.99 -9.67 -42.35
C ALA A 228 11.42 -10.21 -42.22
N ARG A 229 11.62 -11.46 -41.75
CA ARG A 229 12.97 -12.06 -41.74
C ARG A 229 13.38 -12.35 -43.18
N PRO A 230 14.61 -11.96 -43.59
CA PRO A 230 15.12 -12.33 -44.89
C PRO A 230 15.13 -13.86 -45.01
N THR A 231 14.53 -14.33 -46.09
CA THR A 231 14.52 -15.73 -46.50
C THR A 231 15.90 -16.13 -47.01
N ALA A 232 16.14 -17.43 -47.17
CA ALA A 232 17.40 -17.91 -47.75
C ALA A 232 17.69 -17.29 -49.12
N SER A 233 16.67 -16.98 -49.93
CA SER A 233 16.80 -16.30 -51.22
C SER A 233 17.18 -14.82 -51.12
N ASP A 234 16.85 -14.14 -50.01
CA ASP A 234 17.19 -12.73 -49.80
C ASP A 234 18.66 -12.53 -49.38
N LEU A 235 19.36 -13.64 -49.08
CA LEU A 235 20.75 -13.67 -48.62
C LEU A 235 21.76 -13.96 -49.74
N PHE A 236 21.29 -14.24 -50.96
CA PHE A 236 22.17 -14.48 -52.11
C PHE A 236 22.04 -13.37 -53.14
N TYR A 237 23.18 -12.77 -53.48
CA TYR A 237 23.30 -11.81 -54.57
C TYR A 237 23.59 -12.56 -55.87
N ASP A 238 22.76 -12.37 -56.89
CA ASP A 238 23.03 -12.91 -58.23
C ASP A 238 24.10 -12.05 -58.92
N ALA A 239 25.29 -12.62 -59.05
CA ALA A 239 26.45 -11.98 -59.68
C ALA A 239 26.51 -12.18 -61.20
N ALA A 240 25.44 -12.67 -61.83
CA ALA A 240 25.36 -12.87 -63.28
C ALA A 240 24.76 -11.66 -64.00
N LEU A 241 25.38 -10.47 -63.89
CA LEU A 241 25.18 -9.32 -64.79
C LEU A 241 26.49 -8.53 -64.97
#